data_AF-Q8NQ11-F1
#
_entry.id   AF-Q8NQ11-F1
#
_cell.length_a   1.000
_cell.length_b   1.000
_cell.length_c   1.000
_cell.angle_alpha   90.00
_cell.angle_beta   90.00
_cell.angle_gamma   90.00
#
_symmetry.space_group_name_H-M   'P 1'
#
loop_
_entity.id
_entity.type
_entity.pdbx_description
1 polymer ?
#
loop_
_entity_poly.entity_id
_entity_poly.type
_entity_poly.pdbx_seq_one_letter_code
_entity_poly.pdbx_strand_id
1 'polypeptide(L)' 'MRKLTVVTAGLSNPSTTRSVADQLTKAVQTAVSARGESWILK' A
#
# COMPACT_ATOMS: atom_id res chain seq x y z
N MET A 1 -2.15 -13.87 -9.60
CA MET A 1 -1.58 -12.97 -8.58
C MET A 1 -1.56 -11.54 -9.11
N ARG A 2 -1.99 -10.56 -8.32
CA ARG A 2 -1.93 -9.13 -8.70
C ARG A 2 -0.70 -8.45 -8.10
N LYS A 3 -0.26 -7.34 -8.70
CA LYS A 3 0.88 -6.54 -8.23
C LYS A 3 0.37 -5.15 -7.81
N LEU A 4 0.85 -4.66 -6.67
CA LEU A 4 0.60 -3.29 -6.21
C LEU A 4 1.95 -2.57 -6.07
N THR A 5 2.10 -1.45 -6.76
CA THR A 5 3.27 -0.57 -6.65
C THR A 5 2.83 0.76 -6.05
N VAL A 6 3.56 1.22 -5.04
CA VAL A 6 3.27 2.43 -4.29
C VAL A 6 4.43 3.39 -4.46
N VAL A 7 4.18 4.48 -5.17
CA VAL A 7 5.19 5.52 -5.41
C VAL A 7 4.95 6.66 -4.41
N THR A 8 5.94 6.97 -3.58
CA THR A 8 5.86 8.07 -2.60
C THR A 8 6.98 9.08 -2.86
N ALA A 9 6.66 10.37 -2.83
CA ALA A 9 7.63 11.46 -2.94
C ALA A 9 7.77 12.25 -1.62
N GLY A 10 7.67 11.56 -0.48
CA GLY A 10 7.84 12.17 0.84
C GLY A 10 9.31 12.55 1.09
N LEU A 11 9.55 13.79 1.50
CA LEU A 11 10.91 14.33 1.69
C LEU A 11 11.39 14.30 3.16
N SER A 12 10.46 14.35 4.12
CA SER A 12 10.78 14.40 5.55
C SER A 12 11.05 13.02 6.16
N ASN A 13 11.79 12.97 7.27
CA ASN A 13 11.96 11.76 8.09
C ASN A 13 11.70 12.07 9.58
N PRO A 14 10.52 11.70 10.14
CA PRO A 14 9.46 10.89 9.54
C PRO A 14 8.64 11.61 8.46
N SER A 15 8.04 10.85 7.53
CA SER A 15 7.20 11.36 6.43
C SER A 15 5.72 11.04 6.64
N THR A 16 4.88 12.07 6.69
CA THR A 16 3.41 11.89 6.70
C THR A 16 2.91 11.29 5.38
N THR A 17 3.53 11.65 4.24
CA THR A 17 3.19 11.05 2.93
C THR A 17 3.42 9.54 2.94
N ARG A 18 4.51 9.08 3.56
CA ARG A 18 4.76 7.64 3.71
C ARG A 18 3.74 6.98 4.65
N SER A 19 3.40 7.62 5.76
CA SER A 19 2.39 7.10 6.70
C SER A 19 1.02 6.90 6.03
N VAL A 20 0.57 7.86 5.20
CA VAL A 20 -0.67 7.72 4.44
C VAL A 20 -0.57 6.60 3.40
N ALA A 21 0.55 6.49 2.70
CA ALA A 21 0.78 5.43 1.72
C ALA A 21 0.70 4.02 2.35
N ASP A 22 1.25 3.86 3.55
CA ASP A 22 1.18 2.60 4.28
C ASP A 22 -0.27 2.25 4.69
N GLN A 23 -1.05 3.24 5.13
CA GLN A 23 -2.48 3.05 5.47
C GLN A 23 -3.31 2.64 4.25
N LEU A 24 -3.11 3.29 3.11
CA LEU A 24 -3.79 2.94 1.85
C LEU A 24 -3.43 1.53 1.39
N THR A 25 -2.15 1.17 1.47
CA THR A 25 -1.66 -0.17 1.14
C THR A 25 -2.36 -1.24 1.98
N LYS A 26 -2.52 -0.99 3.28
CA LYS A 26 -3.21 -1.90 4.20
C LYS A 26 -4.69 -2.03 3.88
N ALA A 27 -5.37 -0.93 3.55
CA ALA A 27 -6.78 -0.96 3.17
C ALA A 27 -6.99 -1.76 1.86
N VAL A 28 -6.12 -1.57 0.87
CA VAL A 28 -6.12 -2.37 -0.35
C VAL A 28 -5.86 -3.85 -0.02
N GLN A 29 -4.96 -4.15 0.92
CA GLN A 29 -4.74 -5.51 1.38
C GLN A 29 -6.03 -6.18 1.83
N THR A 30 -6.72 -5.54 2.77
CA THR A 30 -7.96 -6.05 3.34
C THR A 30 -9.02 -6.26 2.27
N ALA A 31 -9.20 -5.27 1.37
CA ALA A 31 -10.19 -5.35 0.31
C ALA A 31 -9.91 -6.47 -0.71
N VAL A 32 -8.65 -6.65 -1.12
CA VAL A 32 -8.25 -7.66 -2.10
C VAL A 32 -8.32 -9.06 -1.48
N SER A 33 -7.83 -9.22 -0.25
CA SER A 33 -7.92 -10.50 0.48
C SER A 33 -9.37 -10.91 0.75
N ALA A 34 -10.27 -9.96 1.02
CA ALA A 34 -11.70 -10.24 1.21
C ALA A 34 -12.39 -10.79 -0.06
N ARG A 35 -11.82 -10.53 -1.25
CA ARG A 35 -12.28 -11.11 -2.53
C ARG A 35 -11.63 -12.46 -2.86
N GLY A 36 -10.80 -13.00 -1.96
CA GLY A 36 -10.01 -14.21 -2.20
C GLY A 36 -8.85 -14.00 -3.18
N GLU A 37 -8.52 -12.75 -3.52
CA GLU A 37 -7.40 -12.42 -4.39
C GLU A 37 -6.11 -12.27 -3.56
N SER A 38 -4.98 -12.77 -4.08
CA SER A 38 -3.65 -12.57 -3.49
C SER A 38 -2.81 -11.59 -4.32
N TRP A 39 -2.06 -10.73 -3.63
CA TRP A 39 -1.19 -9.73 -4.24
C TRP A 39 0.15 -9.62 -3.51
N ILE A 40 1.15 -9.11 -4.23
CA ILE A 40 2.51 -8.84 -3.74
C ILE A 40 2.80 -7.36 -3.93
N LEU A 41 3.35 -6.72 -2.89
CA LEU A 41 3.88 -5.36 -2.97
C LEU A 41 5.20 -5.39 -3.77
N LYS A 42 5.35 -4.50 -4.74
CA LYS A 42 6.57 -4.37 -5.55
C LYS A 42 7.12 -2.95 -5.50
#